data_AF-A0A7S0JLS7-F1
#
_entry.id   AF-A0A7S0JLS7-F1
#
_cell.length_a   1.000
_cell.length_b   1.000
_cell.length_c   1.000
_cell.angle_alpha   90.00
_cell.angle_beta   90.00
_cell.angle_gamma   90.00
#
_symmetry.space_group_name_H-M   'P 1'
#
loop_
_entity.id
_entity.type
_entity.pdbx_description
1 polymer ?
#
loop_
_entity_poly.entity_id
_entity_poly.type
_entity_poly.pdbx_seq_one_letter_code
_entity_poly.pdbx_strand_id
1 'polypeptide(L)'
;WPEGGAPNRGQGPYYCSVGAENSFGRSITDAMYKCSLYAGLDLSGTNGEVMPGQQEYQVGPCIGIDAGDQLYMSRYILQRVCEEFQVFCTLFPKPITEGDWNGAGMHTNVSTKTMREAGGLEAIKTAIYKLGAKHSEHIDMYGSGNELRLTG
;
A
#
# COMPACT_ATOMS: atom_id res chain seq x y z
N TRP A 1 0.31 3.92 -19.29
CA TRP A 1 1.47 3.32 -19.99
C TRP A 1 1.20 3.43 -21.48
N PRO A 2 2.22 3.60 -22.33
CA PRO A 2 1.98 3.60 -23.78
C PRO A 2 1.40 2.26 -24.22
N GLU A 3 0.50 2.28 -25.19
CA GLU A 3 -0.10 1.07 -25.73
C GLU A 3 0.98 0.16 -26.34
N GLY A 4 0.98 -1.12 -25.95
CA GLY A 4 1.95 -2.10 -26.42
C GLY A 4 3.40 -1.84 -26.00
N GLY A 5 3.65 -0.99 -24.99
CA GLY A 5 5.02 -0.65 -24.59
C GLY A 5 5.18 -0.29 -23.11
N ALA A 6 6.40 0.14 -22.78
CA ALA A 6 6.77 0.59 -21.45
C ALA A 6 7.06 2.11 -21.44
N PRO A 7 6.97 2.77 -20.27
CA PRO A 7 7.45 4.13 -20.09
C PRO A 7 8.89 4.28 -20.62
N ASN A 8 9.17 5.42 -21.26
CA ASN A 8 10.48 5.71 -21.84
C ASN A 8 11.61 5.89 -20.81
N ARG A 9 11.25 6.13 -19.54
CA ARG A 9 12.17 6.29 -18.42
C ARG A 9 11.99 5.14 -17.44
N GLY A 10 13.10 4.61 -16.94
CA GLY A 10 13.08 3.68 -15.81
C GLY A 10 12.53 4.33 -14.53
N GLN A 11 12.42 3.52 -13.47
CA GLN A 11 12.01 4.00 -12.16
C GLN A 11 12.94 5.09 -11.62
N GLY A 12 12.42 5.98 -10.77
CA GLY A 12 13.17 7.11 -10.21
C GLY A 12 12.36 8.41 -10.17
N PRO A 13 11.90 8.95 -11.31
CA PRO A 13 11.22 10.25 -11.32
C PRO A 13 9.76 10.21 -10.84
N TYR A 14 9.20 9.04 -10.55
CA TYR A 14 7.77 8.84 -10.30
C TYR A 14 7.38 8.96 -8.81
N TYR A 15 8.24 8.50 -7.90
CA TYR A 15 7.96 8.48 -6.45
C TYR A 15 7.76 9.90 -5.90
N CYS A 16 6.64 10.13 -5.20
CA CYS A 16 6.28 11.43 -4.63
C CYS A 16 6.36 12.62 -5.61
N SER A 17 6.22 12.34 -6.90
CA SER A 17 6.47 13.32 -7.96
C SER A 17 5.31 14.28 -8.19
N VAL A 18 5.58 15.32 -8.97
CA VAL A 18 4.59 16.22 -9.58
C VAL A 18 4.87 16.32 -11.09
N GLY A 19 3.92 16.83 -11.86
CA GLY A 19 4.03 16.96 -13.32
C GLY A 19 3.30 15.84 -14.07
N ALA A 20 2.75 16.18 -15.23
CA ALA A 20 1.94 15.27 -16.06
C ALA A 20 2.77 14.11 -16.63
N GLU A 21 4.08 14.28 -16.72
CA GLU A 21 5.04 13.30 -17.21
C GLU A 21 5.46 12.27 -16.14
N ASN A 22 5.21 12.56 -14.85
CA ASN A 22 5.63 11.70 -13.73
C ASN A 22 4.45 11.15 -12.91
N SER A 23 3.41 11.97 -12.70
CA SER A 23 2.34 11.69 -11.74
C SER A 23 1.05 11.26 -12.45
N PHE A 24 0.84 9.94 -12.52
CA PHE A 24 -0.34 9.35 -13.15
C PHE A 24 -1.35 8.88 -12.09
N GLY A 25 -2.62 9.24 -12.25
CA GLY A 25 -3.71 8.77 -11.37
C GLY A 25 -3.97 9.64 -10.13
N ARG A 26 -3.31 10.80 -9.97
CA ARG A 26 -3.50 11.68 -8.80
C ARG A 26 -4.95 12.01 -8.51
N SER A 27 -5.75 12.34 -9.53
CA SER A 27 -7.17 12.69 -9.34
C SER A 27 -7.98 11.57 -8.66
N ILE A 28 -7.61 10.30 -8.89
CA ILE A 28 -8.24 9.14 -8.26
C ILE A 28 -7.82 9.07 -6.79
N THR A 29 -6.53 9.16 -6.50
CA THR A 29 -6.00 9.14 -5.12
C THR A 29 -6.58 10.30 -4.29
N ASP A 30 -6.61 11.51 -4.84
CA ASP A 30 -7.15 12.70 -4.16
C ASP A 30 -8.66 12.57 -3.91
N ALA A 31 -9.42 12.03 -4.87
CA ALA A 31 -10.85 11.79 -4.70
C ALA A 31 -11.12 10.72 -3.65
N MET A 32 -10.41 9.58 -3.72
CA MET A 32 -10.52 8.50 -2.73
C MET A 32 -10.16 9.00 -1.33
N TYR A 33 -9.11 9.81 -1.19
CA TYR A 33 -8.71 10.39 0.09
C TYR A 33 -9.84 11.26 0.68
N LYS A 34 -10.41 12.16 -0.12
CA LYS A 34 -11.55 13.01 0.33
C LYS A 34 -12.78 12.19 0.68
N CYS A 35 -13.16 11.21 -0.13
CA CYS A 35 -14.30 10.34 0.13
C CYS A 35 -14.12 9.53 1.42
N SER A 36 -12.90 9.03 1.68
CA SER A 36 -12.61 8.24 2.86
C SER A 36 -12.63 9.09 4.13
N LEU A 37 -12.05 10.30 4.09
CA LEU A 37 -12.15 11.26 5.20
C LEU A 37 -13.61 11.66 5.47
N TYR A 38 -14.40 11.90 4.41
CA TYR A 38 -15.83 12.19 4.56
C TYR A 38 -16.61 11.03 5.20
N ALA A 39 -16.25 9.79 4.87
CA ALA A 39 -16.83 8.58 5.47
C ALA A 39 -16.38 8.33 6.92
N GLY A 40 -15.48 9.17 7.47
CA GLY A 40 -14.97 9.03 8.83
C GLY A 40 -13.89 7.99 8.99
N LEU A 41 -13.19 7.59 7.91
CA LEU A 41 -12.05 6.70 7.99
C LEU A 41 -10.78 7.46 8.39
N ASP A 42 -9.94 6.83 9.20
CA ASP A 42 -8.67 7.31 9.71
C ASP A 42 -7.54 7.21 8.67
N LEU A 43 -7.70 7.81 7.49
CA LEU A 43 -6.61 7.87 6.52
C LEU A 43 -5.54 8.88 6.98
N SER A 44 -4.32 8.41 7.18
CA SER A 44 -3.19 9.22 7.63
C SER A 44 -2.39 9.86 6.51
N GLY A 45 -2.52 9.39 5.27
CA GLY A 45 -1.79 9.97 4.14
C GLY A 45 -1.98 9.22 2.82
N THR A 46 -1.36 9.79 1.79
CA THR A 46 -1.26 9.21 0.43
C THR A 46 0.03 9.65 -0.25
N ASN A 47 0.58 8.83 -1.14
CA ASN A 47 1.71 9.21 -1.99
C ASN A 47 1.69 8.47 -3.34
N GLY A 48 2.34 9.06 -4.35
CA GLY A 48 2.68 8.36 -5.57
C GLY A 48 3.86 7.41 -5.33
N GLU A 49 3.76 6.18 -5.83
CA GLU A 49 4.75 5.14 -5.62
C GLU A 49 5.80 5.07 -6.75
N VAL A 50 6.77 4.18 -6.59
CA VAL A 50 7.95 4.07 -7.46
C VAL A 50 7.59 3.68 -8.90
N MET A 51 6.62 2.78 -9.11
CA MET A 51 6.18 2.39 -10.46
C MET A 51 5.17 3.43 -11.00
N PRO A 52 5.27 3.87 -12.27
CA PRO A 52 4.36 4.87 -12.82
C PRO A 52 2.90 4.36 -12.84
N GLY A 53 2.01 5.11 -12.19
CA GLY A 53 0.61 4.73 -11.99
C GLY A 53 0.35 3.93 -10.71
N GLN A 54 1.40 3.56 -9.96
CA GLN A 54 1.29 3.00 -8.62
C GLN A 54 1.06 4.11 -7.60
N GLN A 55 0.18 3.85 -6.62
CA GLN A 55 -0.21 4.79 -5.58
C GLN A 55 -0.28 4.06 -4.25
N GLU A 56 -0.02 4.77 -3.15
CA GLU A 56 -0.19 4.29 -1.79
C GLU A 56 -1.12 5.22 -1.00
N TYR A 57 -1.87 4.64 -0.08
CA TYR A 57 -2.58 5.35 0.97
C TYR A 57 -2.43 4.58 2.28
N GLN A 58 -2.45 5.31 3.40
CA GLN A 58 -2.26 4.74 4.73
C GLN A 58 -3.54 4.89 5.56
N VAL A 59 -3.96 3.79 6.19
CA VAL A 59 -5.10 3.75 7.12
C VAL A 59 -4.55 3.51 8.52
N GLY A 60 -4.90 4.39 9.45
CA GLY A 60 -4.58 4.31 10.88
C GLY A 60 -3.81 5.51 11.43
N PRO A 61 -3.47 5.45 12.72
CA PRO A 61 -3.52 4.26 13.58
C PRO A 61 -4.93 3.82 13.98
N CYS A 62 -5.27 2.54 13.77
CA CYS A 62 -6.53 1.92 14.20
C CYS A 62 -6.28 0.89 15.32
N ILE A 63 -7.29 0.60 16.14
CA ILE A 63 -7.17 -0.34 17.27
C ILE A 63 -7.88 -1.66 16.95
N GLY A 64 -7.13 -2.76 16.89
CA GLY A 64 -7.70 -4.10 16.81
C GLY A 64 -8.50 -4.31 15.52
N ILE A 65 -9.77 -4.71 15.66
CA ILE A 65 -10.65 -5.06 14.53
C ILE A 65 -10.90 -3.88 13.58
N ASP A 66 -10.88 -2.65 14.11
CA ASP A 66 -11.15 -1.43 13.36
C ASP A 66 -10.15 -1.22 12.21
N ALA A 67 -8.90 -1.69 12.35
CA ALA A 67 -7.93 -1.66 11.27
C ALA A 67 -8.38 -2.45 10.03
N GLY A 68 -9.04 -3.60 10.25
CA GLY A 68 -9.60 -4.42 9.19
C GLY A 68 -10.83 -3.78 8.57
N ASP A 69 -11.77 -3.34 9.41
CA ASP A 69 -13.03 -2.74 8.97
C ASP A 69 -12.77 -1.50 8.10
N GLN A 70 -11.91 -0.60 8.55
CA GLN A 70 -11.56 0.61 7.81
C GLN A 70 -10.75 0.33 6.53
N LEU A 71 -9.83 -0.66 6.55
CA LEU A 71 -9.09 -1.05 5.34
C LEU A 71 -10.03 -1.63 4.27
N TYR A 72 -11.00 -2.44 4.65
CA TYR A 72 -11.96 -2.99 3.69
C TYR A 72 -12.89 -1.90 3.14
N MET A 73 -13.36 -0.98 3.99
CA MET A 73 -14.18 0.15 3.54
C MET A 73 -13.42 1.11 2.63
N SER A 74 -12.16 1.43 2.94
CA SER A 74 -11.33 2.25 2.06
C SER A 74 -11.05 1.58 0.70
N ARG A 75 -10.86 0.25 0.66
CA ARG A 75 -10.77 -0.51 -0.60
C ARG A 75 -12.06 -0.47 -1.42
N TYR A 76 -13.22 -0.55 -0.76
CA TYR A 76 -14.49 -0.37 -1.43
C TYR A 76 -14.60 1.03 -2.05
N ILE A 77 -14.29 2.08 -1.28
CA ILE A 77 -14.29 3.47 -1.78
C ILE A 77 -13.32 3.63 -2.94
N LEU A 78 -12.10 3.07 -2.86
CA LEU A 78 -11.14 3.07 -3.96
C LEU A 78 -11.73 2.49 -5.25
N GLN A 79 -12.34 1.31 -5.18
CA GLN A 79 -12.95 0.68 -6.35
C GLN A 79 -14.13 1.49 -6.89
N ARG A 80 -14.96 2.08 -6.01
CA ARG A 80 -16.06 2.98 -6.40
C ARG A 80 -15.54 4.23 -7.13
N VAL A 81 -14.47 4.84 -6.63
CA VAL A 81 -13.85 5.99 -7.29
C VAL A 81 -13.24 5.58 -8.62
N CYS A 82 -12.51 4.46 -8.68
CA CYS A 82 -11.96 3.95 -9.94
C CYS A 82 -13.05 3.73 -11.03
N GLU A 83 -14.23 3.26 -10.64
CA GLU A 83 -15.39 3.14 -11.54
C GLU A 83 -15.80 4.50 -12.14
N GLU A 84 -15.91 5.56 -11.33
CA GLU A 84 -16.25 6.91 -11.81
C GLU A 84 -15.21 7.46 -12.82
N PHE A 85 -13.95 7.10 -12.63
CA PHE A 85 -12.85 7.48 -13.53
C PHE A 85 -12.66 6.50 -14.71
N GLN A 86 -13.49 5.46 -14.83
CA GLN A 86 -13.41 4.44 -15.89
C GLN A 86 -12.03 3.78 -15.97
N VAL A 87 -11.43 3.49 -14.81
CA VAL A 87 -10.17 2.76 -14.70
C VAL A 87 -10.32 1.55 -13.78
N PHE A 88 -9.46 0.55 -13.94
CA PHE A 88 -9.38 -0.55 -12.97
C PHE A 88 -8.21 -0.31 -12.01
N CYS A 89 -8.35 -0.81 -10.77
CA CYS A 89 -7.27 -0.88 -9.80
C CYS A 89 -7.01 -2.35 -9.44
N THR A 90 -5.75 -2.74 -9.35
CA THR A 90 -5.33 -4.08 -8.93
C THR A 90 -4.52 -3.99 -7.63
N LEU A 91 -4.77 -4.93 -6.72
CA LEU A 91 -3.97 -5.14 -5.50
C LEU A 91 -2.99 -6.32 -5.66
N PHE A 92 -2.78 -6.78 -6.91
CA PHE A 92 -1.85 -7.87 -7.19
C PHE A 92 -0.41 -7.47 -6.82
N PRO A 93 0.36 -8.32 -6.11
CA PRO A 93 1.66 -7.94 -5.56
C PRO A 93 2.74 -7.65 -6.61
N LYS A 94 2.60 -8.13 -7.85
CA LYS A 94 3.54 -7.87 -8.94
C LYS A 94 2.81 -7.65 -10.27
N PRO A 95 2.15 -6.49 -10.47
CA PRO A 95 1.24 -6.26 -11.60
C PRO A 95 1.95 -6.26 -12.97
N ILE A 96 3.23 -5.89 -13.00
CA ILE A 96 4.08 -5.95 -14.20
C ILE A 96 5.24 -6.89 -13.89
N THR A 97 5.30 -8.02 -14.59
CA THR A 97 6.35 -9.04 -14.43
C THR A 97 7.50 -8.86 -15.43
N GLU A 98 7.24 -8.19 -16.55
CA GLU A 98 8.24 -7.89 -17.57
C GLU A 98 9.02 -6.61 -17.20
N GLY A 99 10.33 -6.77 -16.97
CA GLY A 99 11.22 -5.67 -16.62
C GLY A 99 11.32 -5.41 -15.11
N ASP A 100 12.10 -4.39 -14.76
CA ASP A 100 12.43 -4.05 -13.37
C ASP A 100 11.48 -2.98 -12.81
N TRP A 101 10.24 -3.40 -12.57
CA TRP A 101 9.19 -2.56 -11.99
C TRP A 101 8.81 -3.03 -10.59
N ASN A 102 8.57 -2.08 -9.68
CA ASN A 102 8.24 -2.38 -8.29
C ASN A 102 6.96 -3.20 -8.18
N GLY A 103 6.93 -4.08 -7.18
CA GLY A 103 5.69 -4.73 -6.75
C GLY A 103 4.88 -3.84 -5.80
N ALA A 104 3.68 -4.29 -5.47
CA ALA A 104 2.79 -3.65 -4.51
C ALA A 104 2.75 -4.45 -3.20
N GLY A 105 3.10 -3.78 -2.09
CA GLY A 105 3.00 -4.35 -0.75
C GLY A 105 1.85 -3.72 0.04
N MET A 106 1.58 -4.29 1.21
CA MET A 106 0.71 -3.68 2.22
C MET A 106 1.47 -3.74 3.56
N HIS A 107 2.39 -2.80 3.75
CA HIS A 107 3.18 -2.73 4.97
C HIS A 107 2.26 -2.50 6.18
N THR A 108 2.43 -3.32 7.21
CA THR A 108 1.59 -3.26 8.42
C THR A 108 2.44 -2.78 9.59
N ASN A 109 2.14 -1.59 10.10
CA ASN A 109 2.74 -1.05 11.31
C ASN A 109 2.00 -1.61 12.54
N VAL A 110 2.72 -2.10 13.54
CA VAL A 110 2.13 -2.73 14.73
C VAL A 110 2.73 -2.12 16.00
N SER A 111 1.90 -1.84 17.00
CA SER A 111 2.37 -1.50 18.34
C SER A 111 1.39 -1.95 19.43
N THR A 112 1.92 -2.38 20.57
CA THR A 112 1.13 -2.59 21.81
C THR A 112 1.32 -1.40 22.75
N LYS A 113 0.50 -1.32 23.81
CA LYS A 113 0.67 -0.28 24.84
C LYS A 113 2.10 -0.24 25.39
N THR A 114 2.65 -1.40 25.76
CA THR A 114 4.01 -1.52 26.29
C THR A 114 5.08 -1.08 25.29
N MET A 115 4.89 -1.32 23.98
CA MET A 115 5.84 -0.86 22.96
C MET A 115 5.90 0.66 22.85
N ARG A 116 4.81 1.37 23.21
CA ARG A 116 4.72 2.84 23.12
C ARG A 116 5.16 3.56 24.41
N GLU A 117 5.38 2.81 25.49
CA GLU A 117 5.80 3.36 26.78
C GLU A 117 7.34 3.41 26.91
N ALA A 118 7.83 4.09 27.94
CA ALA A 118 9.27 4.16 28.22
C ALA A 118 9.87 2.76 28.41
N GLY A 119 10.97 2.47 27.69
CA GLY A 119 11.57 1.13 27.67
C GLY A 119 10.93 0.15 26.68
N GLY A 120 9.94 0.58 25.87
CA GLY A 120 9.22 -0.27 24.92
C GLY A 120 10.08 -0.94 23.83
N LEU A 121 11.31 -0.48 23.61
CA LEU A 121 12.24 -1.09 22.64
C LEU A 121 12.49 -2.58 22.91
N GLU A 122 12.57 -2.99 24.18
CA GLU A 122 12.75 -4.41 24.52
C GLU A 122 11.51 -5.25 24.18
N ALA A 123 10.32 -4.68 24.31
CA ALA A 123 9.08 -5.32 23.87
C ALA A 123 9.03 -5.45 22.33
N ILE A 124 9.53 -4.44 21.60
CA ILE A 124 9.64 -4.47 20.13
C ILE A 124 10.61 -5.59 19.70
N LYS A 125 11.82 -5.64 20.25
CA LYS A 125 12.79 -6.70 19.95
C LYS A 125 12.20 -8.09 20.22
N THR A 126 11.55 -8.26 21.37
CA THR A 126 10.88 -9.53 21.72
C THR A 126 9.82 -9.92 20.69
N ALA A 127 9.02 -8.97 20.20
CA ALA A 127 8.02 -9.24 19.18
C ALA A 127 8.65 -9.63 17.83
N ILE A 128 9.74 -8.98 17.42
CA ILE A 128 10.47 -9.32 16.19
C ILE A 128 10.97 -10.78 16.25
N TYR A 129 11.54 -11.23 17.37
CA TYR A 129 11.97 -12.64 17.52
C TYR A 129 10.80 -13.63 17.40
N LYS A 130 9.64 -13.30 17.98
CA LYS A 130 8.43 -14.13 17.86
C LYS A 130 7.91 -14.17 16.42
N LEU A 131 7.90 -13.04 15.71
CA LEU A 131 7.54 -12.96 14.29
C LEU A 131 8.49 -13.80 13.43
N GLY A 132 9.80 -13.73 13.70
CA GLY A 132 10.81 -14.52 12.99
C GLY A 132 10.62 -16.03 13.17
N ALA A 133 10.30 -16.48 14.40
CA ALA A 133 10.03 -17.90 14.68
C ALA A 133 8.78 -18.44 13.96
N LYS A 134 7.88 -17.56 13.49
CA LYS A 134 6.63 -17.90 12.79
C LYS A 134 6.60 -17.39 11.35
N HIS A 135 7.76 -17.05 10.78
CA HIS A 135 7.86 -16.40 9.49
C HIS A 135 7.15 -17.18 8.37
N SER A 136 7.41 -18.48 8.23
CA SER A 136 6.78 -19.31 7.18
C SER A 136 5.26 -19.35 7.30
N GLU A 137 4.74 -19.56 8.52
CA GLU A 137 3.29 -19.58 8.80
C GLU A 137 2.63 -18.22 8.45
N HIS A 138 3.34 -17.11 8.65
CA HIS A 138 2.84 -15.79 8.25
C HIS A 138 2.90 -15.59 6.73
N ILE A 139 3.98 -16.01 6.07
CA ILE A 139 4.11 -15.90 4.61
C ILE A 139 2.96 -16.63 3.89
N ASP A 140 2.57 -17.80 4.37
CA ASP A 140 1.45 -18.58 3.82
C ASP A 140 0.12 -17.81 3.87
N MET A 141 -0.02 -16.85 4.80
CA MET A 141 -1.22 -16.03 4.98
C MET A 141 -1.11 -14.63 4.34
N TYR A 142 0.08 -14.19 3.93
CA TYR A 142 0.35 -12.81 3.48
C TYR A 142 0.00 -12.53 2.01
N GLY A 143 -0.85 -13.37 1.43
CA GLY A 143 -1.43 -13.19 0.10
C GLY A 143 -0.73 -14.00 -1.00
N SER A 144 -1.52 -14.38 -2.00
CA SER A 144 -1.06 -15.15 -3.16
C SER A 144 -0.24 -14.31 -4.14
N GLY A 145 0.77 -14.90 -4.79
CA GLY A 145 1.62 -14.22 -5.77
C GLY A 145 2.78 -13.44 -5.17
N ASN A 146 2.96 -13.51 -3.84
CA ASN A 146 3.96 -12.75 -3.11
C ASN A 146 5.40 -13.21 -3.43
N GLU A 147 5.56 -14.45 -3.90
CA GLU A 147 6.81 -15.02 -4.43
C GLU A 147 7.36 -14.26 -5.65
N LEU A 148 6.50 -13.57 -6.40
CA LEU A 148 6.90 -12.70 -7.52
C LEU A 148 7.40 -11.32 -7.07
N ARG A 149 7.11 -10.94 -5.82
CA ARG A 149 7.42 -9.63 -5.24
C ARG A 149 8.59 -9.69 -4.27
N LEU A 150 8.60 -10.70 -3.40
CA LEU A 150 9.61 -10.89 -2.35
C LEU A 150 10.80 -11.68 -2.89
N THR A 151 11.61 -11.04 -3.71
CA THR A 151 12.71 -11.70 -4.45
C THR A 151 14.12 -11.32 -3.96
N GLY A 152 14.24 -10.62 -2.83
CA GLY A 152 15.52 -10.13 -2.30
C GLY A 152 15.53 -10.07 -0.78
#